data_AF-A0A7C9DLS2-F1
#
_entry.id   AF-A0A7C9DLS2-F1
#
_cell.length_a   1.000
_cell.length_b   1.000
_cell.length_c   1.000
_cell.angle_alpha   90.00
_cell.angle_beta   90.00
_cell.angle_gamma   90.00
#
_symmetry.space_group_name_H-M   'P 1'
#
loop_
_entity.id
_entity.type
_entity.pdbx_description
1 polymer ?
#
loop_
_entity_poly.entity_id
_entity_poly.type
_entity_poly.pdbx_seq_one_letter_code
_entity_poly.pdbx_strand_id
1 'polypeptide(L)'
;MAIGDAIAVGSTSSEPFNTPLLSTPDKTVPGAVDYKRRPAVRSKSGRWRSACFIIVVEMAERFAYYGVSSNLITFLTDKLGQSTAAAAANVNAWTGVACLLPILGGFVADYLLGKYYAVLASSFLYILGLCLLTLSAMLPSLGCDDIERSIRSAPRCLPDLQVLTFFVALYLVAAGEGGFKPCVQAFGADQFDGEDPEENEAKSSFFNWWYFGLCVGC
;
A
#
# COMPACT_ATOMS: atom_id res chain seq x y z
N MET A 1 10.64 64.74 7.03
CA MET A 1 11.62 65.84 6.94
C MET A 1 12.97 65.25 7.35
N ALA A 2 13.72 64.77 6.35
CA ALA A 2 15.08 65.21 5.99
C ALA A 2 16.16 64.60 6.91
N ILE A 3 16.79 63.48 6.53
CA ILE A 3 18.01 63.34 5.67
C ILE A 3 19.29 63.76 6.41
N GLY A 4 20.24 62.83 6.48
CA GLY A 4 21.64 63.07 6.82
C GLY A 4 22.51 61.95 6.26
N ASP A 5 23.22 62.24 5.16
CA ASP A 5 24.16 61.37 4.45
C ASP A 5 25.43 61.08 5.26
N ALA A 6 26.03 59.89 5.04
CA ALA A 6 27.48 59.70 5.20
C ALA A 6 28.02 58.52 4.34
N ILE A 7 28.68 58.92 3.24
CA ILE A 7 30.01 58.48 2.75
C ILE A 7 30.22 57.01 2.35
N ALA A 8 30.56 56.85 1.06
CA ALA A 8 31.09 55.66 0.42
C ALA A 8 32.55 55.36 0.82
N VAL A 9 32.90 54.08 0.95
CA VAL A 9 34.28 53.58 0.88
C VAL A 9 34.31 52.25 0.12
N GLY A 10 35.09 52.22 -0.97
CA GLY A 10 35.93 51.07 -1.35
C GLY A 10 35.34 50.04 -2.32
N SER A 11 35.57 50.23 -3.62
CA SER A 11 35.61 49.15 -4.60
C SER A 11 36.94 48.39 -4.52
N THR A 12 36.90 47.03 -4.49
CA THR A 12 37.57 46.07 -5.40
C THR A 12 37.85 44.75 -4.68
N SER A 13 37.22 43.66 -5.12
CA SER A 13 37.89 42.45 -5.64
C SER A 13 36.88 41.31 -5.75
N SER A 14 36.89 40.69 -6.92
CA SER A 14 36.07 39.57 -7.35
C SER A 14 36.47 38.27 -6.65
N GLU A 15 35.55 37.67 -5.91
CA GLU A 15 35.50 36.21 -5.76
C GLU A 15 34.05 35.75 -5.94
N PRO A 16 33.78 34.69 -6.72
CA PRO A 16 32.44 34.13 -6.85
C PRO A 16 32.14 33.37 -5.55
N PHE A 17 31.60 34.09 -4.57
CA PHE A 17 31.03 33.49 -3.38
C PHE A 17 29.86 32.64 -3.84
N ASN A 18 30.02 31.31 -3.75
CA ASN A 18 28.99 30.33 -4.05
C ASN A 18 27.68 30.76 -3.40
N THR A 19 26.78 31.30 -4.22
CA THR A 19 25.40 31.58 -3.83
C THR A 19 24.85 30.29 -3.23
N PRO A 20 24.52 30.24 -1.93
CA PRO A 20 23.64 29.19 -1.45
C PRO A 20 22.35 29.44 -2.22
N LEU A 21 21.98 28.49 -3.08
CA LEU A 21 20.72 28.50 -3.79
C LEU A 21 19.63 28.93 -2.80
N LEU A 22 19.05 30.11 -3.04
CA LEU A 22 17.86 30.59 -2.37
C LEU A 22 16.80 29.49 -2.49
N SER A 23 16.70 28.64 -1.45
CA SER A 23 15.47 27.94 -1.15
C SER A 23 14.45 29.04 -0.88
N THR A 24 13.73 29.45 -1.94
CA THR A 24 12.60 30.34 -1.80
C THR A 24 11.61 29.59 -0.92
N PRO A 25 11.39 30.00 0.35
CA PRO A 25 10.57 29.23 1.29
C PRO A 25 9.16 28.98 0.76
N ASP A 26 8.72 29.89 -0.12
CA ASP A 26 7.44 29.89 -0.81
C ASP A 26 7.27 28.79 -1.89
N LYS A 27 8.37 28.22 -2.41
CA LYS A 27 8.32 27.21 -3.49
C LYS A 27 8.43 25.77 -2.99
N THR A 28 8.88 25.58 -1.75
CA THR A 28 9.15 24.26 -1.17
C THR A 28 8.24 24.01 0.01
N VAL A 29 7.67 22.81 0.09
CA VAL A 29 6.81 22.43 1.23
C VAL A 29 7.72 22.11 2.44
N PRO A 30 7.60 22.83 3.57
CA PRO A 30 8.44 22.60 4.75
C PRO A 30 8.30 21.16 5.25
N GLY A 31 9.42 20.49 5.52
CA GLY A 31 9.43 19.11 6.06
C GLY A 31 9.07 18.00 5.07
N ALA A 32 8.64 18.31 3.84
CA ALA A 32 8.33 17.32 2.81
C ALA A 32 9.52 17.08 1.88
N VAL A 33 9.75 15.81 1.53
CA VAL A 33 10.83 15.38 0.62
C VAL A 33 10.29 14.54 -0.53
N ASP A 34 10.90 14.67 -1.70
CA ASP A 34 10.62 13.81 -2.86
C ASP A 34 11.18 12.39 -2.66
N TYR A 35 10.85 11.48 -3.57
CA TYR A 35 11.36 10.10 -3.57
C TYR A 35 12.90 9.99 -3.71
N LYS A 36 13.57 11.09 -4.08
CA LYS A 36 15.04 11.23 -4.14
C LYS A 36 15.61 11.96 -2.91
N ARG A 37 14.81 12.15 -1.85
CA ARG A 37 15.16 12.87 -0.61
C ARG A 37 15.54 14.34 -0.80
N ARG A 38 15.03 15.00 -1.84
CA ARG A 38 15.19 16.46 -2.06
C ARG A 38 13.96 17.21 -1.54
N PRO A 39 14.07 18.49 -1.18
CA PRO A 39 12.91 19.29 -0.76
C PRO A 39 11.79 19.23 -1.81
N ALA A 40 10.57 18.93 -1.35
CA ALA A 40 9.42 18.82 -2.24
C ALA A 40 9.02 20.20 -2.77
N VAL A 41 8.91 20.32 -4.10
CA VAL A 41 8.49 21.58 -4.75
C VAL A 41 6.98 21.59 -4.86
N ARG A 42 6.33 22.59 -4.24
CA ARG A 42 4.86 22.68 -4.08
C ARG A 42 4.07 22.60 -5.40
N SER A 43 4.63 23.11 -6.49
CA SER A 43 4.00 23.06 -7.83
C SER A 43 4.14 21.71 -8.54
N LYS A 44 5.02 20.82 -8.06
CA LYS A 44 5.33 19.53 -8.69
C LYS A 44 5.00 18.32 -7.80
N SER A 45 4.65 18.53 -6.54
CA SER A 45 4.40 17.45 -5.57
C SER A 45 3.03 17.56 -4.92
N GLY A 46 2.39 16.41 -4.69
CA GLY A 46 1.15 16.31 -3.92
C GLY A 46 -0.08 16.88 -4.64
N ARG A 47 -1.13 17.17 -3.86
CA ARG A 47 -2.47 17.66 -4.25
C ARG A 47 -3.41 16.59 -4.81
N TRP A 48 -4.60 17.04 -5.23
CA TRP A 48 -5.71 16.21 -5.67
C TRP A 48 -5.38 15.15 -6.71
N ARG A 49 -4.42 15.39 -7.62
CA ARG A 49 -4.04 14.37 -8.60
C ARG A 49 -3.54 13.10 -7.91
N SER A 50 -2.58 13.23 -6.99
CA SER A 50 -2.07 12.10 -6.22
C SER A 50 -3.15 11.52 -5.31
N ALA A 51 -3.90 12.39 -4.62
CA ALA A 51 -4.95 11.95 -3.70
C ALA A 51 -6.03 11.09 -4.39
N CYS A 52 -6.47 11.48 -5.60
CA CYS A 52 -7.42 10.69 -6.40
C CYS A 52 -6.86 9.33 -6.78
N PHE A 53 -5.58 9.23 -7.17
CA PHE A 53 -4.95 7.94 -7.45
C PHE A 53 -4.96 7.04 -6.22
N ILE A 54 -4.63 7.58 -5.04
CA ILE A 54 -4.61 6.83 -3.79
C ILE A 54 -6.02 6.33 -3.43
N ILE A 55 -7.06 7.17 -3.58
CA ILE A 55 -8.46 6.77 -3.37
C ILE A 55 -8.86 5.62 -4.30
N VAL A 56 -8.55 5.72 -5.60
CA VAL A 56 -8.89 4.67 -6.57
C VAL A 56 -8.18 3.35 -6.25
N VAL A 57 -6.93 3.41 -5.81
CA VAL A 57 -6.18 2.22 -5.39
C VAL A 57 -6.80 1.59 -4.14
N GLU A 58 -7.18 2.39 -3.13
CA GLU A 58 -7.91 1.90 -1.96
C GLU A 58 -9.25 1.25 -2.36
N MET A 59 -10.02 1.88 -3.24
CA MET A 59 -11.28 1.32 -3.73
C MET A 59 -11.09 -0.04 -4.40
N ALA A 60 -10.07 -0.15 -5.26
CA ALA A 60 -9.74 -1.40 -5.95
C ALA A 60 -9.26 -2.49 -4.98
N GLU A 61 -8.46 -2.12 -3.97
CA GLU A 61 -8.01 -3.02 -2.91
C GLU A 61 -9.22 -3.56 -2.13
N ARG A 62 -10.13 -2.69 -1.68
CA ARG A 62 -11.34 -3.09 -0.95
C ARG A 62 -12.20 -4.04 -1.77
N PHE A 63 -12.44 -3.70 -3.04
CA PHE A 63 -13.21 -4.54 -3.94
C PHE A 63 -12.58 -5.93 -4.08
N ALA A 64 -11.26 -6.01 -4.27
CA ALA A 64 -10.54 -7.27 -4.35
C ALA A 64 -10.63 -8.07 -3.03
N TYR A 65 -10.44 -7.42 -1.88
CA TYR A 65 -10.53 -8.04 -0.57
C TYR A 65 -11.91 -8.67 -0.32
N TYR A 66 -13.00 -7.92 -0.55
CA TYR A 66 -14.35 -8.45 -0.37
C TYR A 66 -14.70 -9.51 -1.41
N GLY A 67 -14.15 -9.41 -2.63
CA GLY A 67 -14.24 -10.45 -3.65
C GLY A 67 -13.61 -11.77 -3.18
N VAL A 68 -12.41 -11.72 -2.58
CA VAL A 68 -11.76 -12.91 -1.99
C VAL A 68 -12.56 -13.42 -0.80
N SER A 69 -12.90 -12.54 0.15
CA SER A 69 -13.57 -12.90 1.41
C SER A 69 -14.93 -13.58 1.19
N SER A 70 -15.76 -13.03 0.29
CA SER A 70 -17.10 -13.55 -0.02
C SER A 70 -17.07 -14.93 -0.69
N ASN A 71 -16.05 -15.21 -1.51
CA ASN A 71 -15.93 -16.48 -2.22
C ASN A 71 -15.10 -17.53 -1.46
N LEU A 72 -14.38 -17.12 -0.42
CA LEU A 72 -13.43 -17.97 0.29
C LEU A 72 -14.09 -19.23 0.88
N ILE A 73 -15.24 -19.07 1.54
CA ILE A 73 -15.93 -20.20 2.17
C ILE A 73 -16.42 -21.21 1.13
N THR A 74 -17.03 -20.74 0.05
CA THR A 74 -17.51 -21.57 -1.07
C THR A 74 -16.35 -22.30 -1.74
N PHE A 75 -15.21 -21.64 -1.93
CA PHE A 75 -14.03 -22.28 -2.52
C PHE A 75 -13.50 -23.41 -1.61
N LEU A 76 -13.41 -23.16 -0.30
CA LEU A 76 -12.96 -24.15 0.67
C LEU A 76 -13.89 -25.37 0.77
N THR A 77 -15.21 -25.17 0.71
CA THR A 77 -16.19 -26.26 0.79
C THR A 77 -16.34 -27.01 -0.53
N ASP A 78 -16.49 -26.29 -1.64
CA ASP A 78 -16.94 -26.88 -2.91
C ASP A 78 -15.76 -27.34 -3.78
N LYS A 79 -14.63 -26.61 -3.75
CA LYS A 79 -13.44 -26.96 -4.54
C LYS A 79 -12.44 -27.79 -3.76
N LEU A 80 -12.21 -27.44 -2.49
CA LEU A 80 -11.25 -28.14 -1.63
C LEU A 80 -11.89 -29.26 -0.79
N GLY A 81 -13.23 -29.40 -0.82
CA GLY A 81 -13.94 -30.48 -0.14
C GLY A 81 -13.86 -30.41 1.40
N GLN A 82 -13.54 -29.25 1.98
CA GLN A 82 -13.49 -29.11 3.43
C GLN A 82 -14.89 -29.14 4.05
N SER A 83 -14.98 -29.65 5.28
CA SER A 83 -16.21 -29.50 6.06
C SER A 83 -16.48 -28.03 6.35
N THR A 84 -17.76 -27.64 6.45
CA THR A 84 -18.16 -26.25 6.74
C THR A 84 -17.49 -25.71 8.01
N ALA A 85 -17.31 -26.56 9.03
CA ALA A 85 -16.61 -26.18 10.27
C ALA A 85 -15.12 -25.88 10.04
N ALA A 86 -14.42 -26.70 9.25
CA ALA A 86 -13.01 -26.48 8.93
C ALA A 86 -12.83 -25.25 8.03
N ALA A 87 -13.69 -25.08 7.03
CA ALA A 87 -13.69 -23.91 6.15
C ALA A 87 -13.90 -22.62 6.94
N ALA A 88 -14.89 -22.58 7.85
CA ALA A 88 -15.13 -21.43 8.71
C ALA A 88 -13.94 -21.12 9.63
N ALA A 89 -13.27 -22.14 10.17
CA ALA A 89 -12.06 -21.94 10.96
C ALA A 89 -10.93 -21.30 10.14
N ASN A 90 -10.73 -21.72 8.89
CA ASN A 90 -9.73 -21.15 7.99
C ASN A 90 -10.08 -19.70 7.59
N VAL A 91 -11.35 -19.41 7.30
CA VAL A 91 -11.82 -18.03 7.04
C VAL A 91 -11.57 -17.12 8.24
N ASN A 92 -11.90 -17.58 9.44
CA ASN A 92 -11.67 -16.83 10.67
C ASN A 92 -10.18 -16.62 10.95
N ALA A 93 -9.35 -17.63 10.71
CA ALA A 93 -7.90 -17.51 10.84
C ALA A 93 -7.33 -16.48 9.85
N TRP A 94 -7.72 -16.55 8.57
CA TRP A 94 -7.31 -15.58 7.57
C TRP A 94 -7.74 -14.15 7.92
N THR A 95 -8.99 -13.97 8.36
CA THR A 95 -9.51 -12.67 8.83
C THR A 95 -8.71 -12.17 10.04
N GLY A 96 -8.42 -13.04 11.00
CA GLY A 96 -7.61 -12.70 12.17
C GLY A 96 -6.19 -12.26 11.79
N VAL A 97 -5.57 -12.95 10.84
CA VAL A 97 -4.25 -12.57 10.31
C VAL A 97 -4.33 -11.22 9.61
N ALA A 98 -5.32 -11.00 8.72
CA ALA A 98 -5.53 -9.72 8.03
C ALA A 98 -5.78 -8.55 9.00
N CYS A 99 -6.37 -8.81 10.17
CA CYS A 99 -6.54 -7.79 11.22
C CYS A 99 -5.26 -7.49 12.02
N LEU A 100 -4.43 -8.50 12.28
CA LEU A 100 -3.22 -8.34 13.10
C LEU A 100 -2.01 -7.85 12.30
N LEU A 101 -1.89 -8.28 11.06
CA LEU A 101 -0.76 -7.93 10.22
C LEU A 101 -0.56 -6.44 9.97
N PRO A 102 -1.60 -5.59 9.89
CA PRO A 102 -1.45 -4.15 9.80
C PRO A 102 -0.64 -3.52 10.94
N ILE A 103 -0.78 -4.06 12.15
CA ILE A 103 -0.02 -3.59 13.32
C ILE A 103 1.47 -3.86 13.10
N LEU A 104 1.81 -5.06 12.64
CA LEU A 104 3.19 -5.44 12.34
C LEU A 104 3.73 -4.68 11.12
N GLY A 105 2.92 -4.56 10.07
CA GLY A 105 3.26 -3.88 8.81
C GLY A 105 3.57 -2.42 9.02
N GLY A 106 2.77 -1.71 9.82
CA GLY A 106 3.03 -0.32 10.22
C GLY A 106 4.35 -0.18 11.00
N PHE A 107 4.56 -1.02 12.01
CA PHE A 107 5.81 -1.00 12.79
C PHE A 107 7.05 -1.23 11.90
N VAL A 108 6.99 -2.20 10.99
CA VAL A 108 8.09 -2.49 10.05
C VAL A 108 8.31 -1.36 9.05
N ALA A 109 7.23 -0.73 8.56
CA ALA A 109 7.30 0.42 7.68
C ALA A 109 7.99 1.62 8.34
N ASP A 110 7.68 1.88 9.61
CA ASP A 110 8.21 3.00 10.36
C ASP A 110 9.67 2.78 10.82
N TYR A 111 10.06 1.54 11.16
CA TYR A 111 11.38 1.23 11.71
C TYR A 111 12.43 0.81 10.67
N LEU A 112 12.07 0.06 9.62
CA LEU A 112 13.06 -0.61 8.75
C LEU A 112 13.09 -0.08 7.31
N LEU A 113 11.94 0.07 6.67
CA LEU A 113 11.85 0.24 5.21
C LEU A 113 11.57 1.68 4.76
N GLY A 114 10.90 2.47 5.61
CA GLY A 114 10.30 3.74 5.22
C GLY A 114 8.98 3.55 4.46
N LYS A 115 8.07 4.52 4.63
CA LYS A 115 6.68 4.46 4.14
C LYS A 115 6.54 4.12 2.65
N TYR A 116 7.37 4.72 1.79
CA TYR A 116 7.29 4.51 0.33
C TYR A 116 7.62 3.07 -0.08
N TYR A 117 8.70 2.49 0.44
CA TYR A 117 9.11 1.13 0.10
C TYR A 117 8.17 0.09 0.72
N ALA A 118 7.63 0.36 1.90
CA ALA A 118 6.61 -0.47 2.52
C ALA A 118 5.36 -0.58 1.64
N VAL A 119 4.82 0.56 1.16
CA VAL A 119 3.68 0.57 0.24
C VAL A 119 4.00 -0.20 -1.04
N LEU A 120 5.16 0.02 -1.65
CA LEU A 120 5.54 -0.65 -2.90
C LEU A 120 5.69 -2.17 -2.73
N ALA A 121 6.34 -2.62 -1.67
CA ALA A 121 6.50 -4.03 -1.37
C ALA A 121 5.14 -4.70 -1.07
N SER A 122 4.28 -4.02 -0.30
CA SER A 122 2.93 -4.49 -0.01
C SER A 122 2.05 -4.60 -1.26
N SER A 123 2.07 -3.60 -2.15
CA SER A 123 1.35 -3.66 -3.41
C SER A 123 1.83 -4.83 -4.29
N PHE A 124 3.14 -5.07 -4.34
CA PHE A 124 3.68 -6.21 -5.08
C PHE A 124 3.22 -7.55 -4.49
N LEU A 125 3.30 -7.73 -3.17
CA LEU A 125 2.84 -8.95 -2.49
C LEU A 125 1.34 -9.19 -2.69
N TYR A 126 0.54 -8.12 -2.65
CA TYR A 126 -0.90 -8.20 -2.84
C TYR A 126 -1.26 -8.66 -4.26
N ILE A 127 -0.69 -8.03 -5.28
CA ILE A 127 -0.92 -8.40 -6.69
C ILE A 127 -0.44 -9.84 -6.94
N LEU A 128 0.74 -10.20 -6.44
CA LEU A 128 1.26 -11.57 -6.56
C LEU A 128 0.32 -12.59 -5.89
N GLY A 129 -0.20 -12.27 -4.70
CA GLY A 129 -1.19 -13.08 -4.01
C GLY A 129 -2.45 -13.30 -4.84
N LEU A 130 -3.03 -12.23 -5.41
CA LEU A 130 -4.21 -12.32 -6.27
C LEU A 130 -3.95 -13.12 -7.56
N CYS A 131 -2.77 -12.96 -8.18
CA CYS A 131 -2.37 -13.74 -9.34
C CYS A 131 -2.27 -15.23 -9.00
N LEU A 132 -1.62 -15.58 -7.89
CA LEU A 132 -1.50 -16.97 -7.43
C LEU A 132 -2.85 -17.56 -7.02
N LEU A 133 -3.74 -16.76 -6.42
CA LEU A 133 -5.08 -17.18 -6.04
C LEU A 133 -5.90 -17.51 -7.30
N THR A 134 -5.84 -16.63 -8.30
CA THR A 134 -6.47 -16.86 -9.61
C THR A 134 -5.89 -18.11 -10.28
N LEU A 135 -4.57 -18.28 -10.25
CA LEU A 135 -3.91 -19.46 -10.79
C LEU A 135 -4.36 -20.75 -10.07
N SER A 136 -4.50 -20.71 -8.74
CA SER A 136 -4.97 -21.86 -7.95
C SER A 136 -6.40 -22.27 -8.29
N ALA A 137 -7.25 -21.32 -8.71
CA ALA A 137 -8.61 -21.59 -9.16
C ALA A 137 -8.67 -22.14 -10.61
N MET A 138 -7.68 -21.79 -11.44
CA MET A 138 -7.59 -22.22 -12.85
C MET A 138 -6.84 -23.53 -13.03
N LEU A 139 -5.98 -23.90 -12.07
CA LEU A 139 -5.37 -25.22 -12.02
C LEU A 139 -6.51 -26.25 -11.96
N PRO A 140 -6.59 -27.17 -12.95
CA PRO A 140 -7.39 -28.37 -12.78
C PRO A 140 -6.93 -28.99 -11.48
N SER A 141 -7.84 -29.52 -10.66
CA SER A 141 -7.45 -30.44 -9.61
C SER A 141 -6.62 -31.52 -10.30
N LEU A 142 -5.29 -31.42 -10.23
CA LEU A 142 -4.37 -32.49 -10.59
C LEU A 142 -4.50 -33.50 -9.46
N GLY A 143 -5.73 -33.97 -9.28
CA GLY A 143 -6.09 -34.98 -8.34
C GLY A 143 -5.23 -36.18 -8.67
N CYS A 144 -4.76 -36.82 -7.61
CA CYS A 144 -4.10 -38.11 -7.65
C CYS A 144 -4.80 -39.19 -8.50
N ASP A 145 -5.98 -38.95 -9.06
CA ASP A 145 -6.74 -39.92 -9.86
C ASP A 145 -6.00 -40.45 -11.10
N ASP A 146 -5.09 -39.67 -11.71
CA ASP A 146 -4.29 -40.13 -12.86
C ASP A 146 -2.97 -40.80 -12.48
N ILE A 147 -2.44 -40.55 -11.27
CA ILE A 147 -1.16 -41.13 -10.81
C ILE A 147 -1.38 -42.41 -9.99
N GLU A 148 -2.54 -42.56 -9.33
CA GLU A 148 -2.82 -43.68 -8.41
C GLU A 148 -2.98 -45.04 -9.13
N ARG A 149 -3.18 -45.06 -10.45
CA ARG A 149 -3.17 -46.33 -11.21
C ARG A 149 -1.78 -46.95 -11.39
N SER A 150 -0.69 -46.23 -11.12
CA SER A 150 0.66 -46.69 -11.46
C SER A 150 1.46 -47.22 -10.27
N ILE A 151 1.34 -46.66 -9.07
CA ILE A 151 2.30 -46.98 -7.99
C ILE A 151 1.59 -47.14 -6.64
N ARG A 152 1.18 -48.39 -6.34
CA ARG A 152 0.98 -48.81 -4.95
C ARG A 152 2.30 -48.58 -4.21
N SER A 153 2.24 -47.94 -3.05
CA SER A 153 3.35 -47.64 -2.12
C SER A 153 4.24 -46.43 -2.44
N ALA A 154 3.74 -45.23 -2.13
CA ALA A 154 4.58 -44.10 -1.71
C ALA A 154 3.91 -43.35 -0.54
N PRO A 155 4.68 -42.84 0.44
CA PRO A 155 4.17 -42.37 1.72
C PRO A 155 3.76 -40.89 1.67
N ARG A 156 2.69 -40.54 2.42
CA ARG A 156 2.18 -39.18 2.70
C ARG A 156 2.13 -38.29 1.45
N CYS A 157 1.00 -38.32 0.75
CA CYS A 157 0.68 -37.39 -0.32
C CYS A 157 1.15 -35.97 0.06
N LEU A 158 2.07 -35.42 -0.73
CA LEU A 158 2.39 -34.00 -0.71
C LEU A 158 1.05 -33.24 -0.77
N PRO A 159 0.85 -32.16 -0.01
CA PRO A 159 -0.37 -31.37 -0.15
C PRO A 159 -0.57 -31.09 -1.64
N ASP A 160 -1.78 -31.37 -2.14
CA ASP A 160 -2.13 -31.14 -3.53
C ASP A 160 -1.64 -29.75 -3.91
N LEU A 161 -0.87 -29.65 -5.00
CA LEU A 161 -0.19 -28.42 -5.39
C LEU A 161 -1.17 -27.25 -5.45
N GLN A 162 -2.42 -27.53 -5.82
CA GLN A 162 -3.54 -26.59 -5.78
C GLN A 162 -3.79 -26.04 -4.37
N VAL A 163 -3.92 -26.90 -3.35
CA VAL A 163 -4.18 -26.54 -1.96
C VAL A 163 -3.02 -25.73 -1.38
N LEU A 164 -1.78 -26.17 -1.62
CA LEU A 164 -0.60 -25.44 -1.16
C LEU A 164 -0.53 -24.05 -1.80
N THR A 165 -0.69 -23.97 -3.13
CA THR A 165 -0.67 -22.70 -3.86
C THR A 165 -1.78 -21.77 -3.38
N PHE A 166 -2.97 -22.31 -3.13
CA PHE A 166 -4.11 -21.55 -2.61
C PHE A 166 -3.83 -20.93 -1.24
N PHE A 167 -3.37 -21.71 -0.25
CA PHE A 167 -3.09 -21.17 1.08
C PHE A 167 -1.91 -20.19 1.07
N VAL A 168 -0.86 -20.48 0.30
CA VAL A 168 0.25 -19.52 0.10
C VAL A 168 -0.28 -18.21 -0.48
N ALA A 169 -1.08 -18.27 -1.54
CA ALA A 169 -1.70 -17.11 -2.15
C ALA A 169 -2.58 -16.32 -1.16
N LEU A 170 -3.43 -17.02 -0.41
CA LEU A 170 -4.36 -16.43 0.55
C LEU A 170 -3.63 -15.65 1.65
N TYR A 171 -2.54 -16.21 2.19
CA TYR A 171 -1.73 -15.51 3.19
C TYR A 171 -0.79 -14.45 2.59
N LEU A 172 -0.40 -14.54 1.32
CA LEU A 172 0.28 -13.44 0.61
C LEU A 172 -0.65 -12.22 0.44
N VAL A 173 -1.93 -12.44 0.13
CA VAL A 173 -2.94 -11.36 0.06
C VAL A 173 -3.05 -10.67 1.42
N ALA A 174 -3.20 -11.43 2.50
CA ALA A 174 -3.22 -10.87 3.86
C ALA A 174 -1.90 -10.12 4.21
N ALA A 175 -0.76 -10.62 3.71
CA ALA A 175 0.53 -9.96 3.87
C ALA A 175 0.64 -8.61 3.16
N GLY A 176 0.18 -8.55 1.90
CA GLY A 176 0.13 -7.32 1.14
C GLY A 176 -0.78 -6.28 1.79
N GLU A 177 -1.96 -6.71 2.23
CA GLU A 177 -2.96 -5.87 2.92
C GLU A 177 -2.41 -5.24 4.21
N GLY A 178 -1.67 -6.04 4.99
CA GLY A 178 -1.06 -5.62 6.25
C GLY A 178 -0.18 -4.38 6.12
N GLY A 179 0.76 -4.35 5.17
CA GLY A 179 1.61 -3.17 5.01
C GLY A 179 0.96 -2.03 4.21
N PHE A 180 -0.07 -2.31 3.42
CA PHE A 180 -0.76 -1.29 2.62
C PHE A 180 -1.67 -0.39 3.48
N LYS A 181 -2.53 -0.98 4.30
CA LYS A 181 -3.59 -0.27 5.05
C LYS A 181 -3.11 0.85 6.00
N PRO A 182 -2.09 0.66 6.86
CA PRO A 182 -1.67 1.72 7.77
C PRO A 182 -0.98 2.87 7.04
N CYS A 183 -0.36 2.60 5.89
CA CYS A 183 0.47 3.57 5.19
C CYS A 183 -0.32 4.39 4.16
N VAL A 184 -1.33 3.81 3.51
CA VAL A 184 -2.03 4.45 2.38
C VAL A 184 -2.83 5.70 2.82
N GLN A 185 -3.54 5.63 3.95
CA GLN A 185 -4.31 6.76 4.47
C GLN A 185 -3.40 7.90 4.92
N ALA A 186 -2.31 7.57 5.63
CA ALA A 186 -1.30 8.54 6.03
C ALA A 186 -0.64 9.18 4.80
N PHE A 187 -0.29 8.39 3.80
CA PHE A 187 0.32 8.87 2.55
C PHE A 187 -0.63 9.77 1.74
N GLY A 188 -1.93 9.46 1.73
CA GLY A 188 -2.96 10.30 1.13
C GLY A 188 -3.12 11.64 1.85
N ALA A 189 -3.12 11.62 3.18
CA ALA A 189 -3.14 12.83 4.00
C ALA A 189 -1.87 13.69 3.83
N ASP A 190 -0.71 13.05 3.64
CA ASP A 190 0.58 13.69 3.38
C ASP A 190 0.66 14.37 1.99
N GLN A 191 -0.37 14.20 1.12
CA GLN A 191 -0.42 14.91 -0.17
C GLN A 191 -0.85 16.38 -0.05
N PHE A 192 -1.31 16.82 1.12
CA PHE A 192 -1.80 18.18 1.36
C PHE A 192 -1.03 18.84 2.50
N ASP A 193 -0.56 20.07 2.28
CA ASP A 193 0.11 20.86 3.32
C ASP A 193 -0.90 21.33 4.38
N GLY A 194 -0.64 21.04 5.65
CA GLY A 194 -1.53 21.42 6.75
C GLY A 194 -1.37 22.87 7.22
N GLU A 195 -0.22 23.49 6.91
CA GLU A 195 0.07 24.88 7.27
C GLU A 195 -0.56 25.88 6.28
N ASP A 196 -1.01 25.38 5.12
CA ASP A 196 -1.68 26.16 4.10
C ASP A 196 -3.21 26.10 4.27
N PRO A 197 -3.91 27.24 4.43
CA PRO A 197 -5.35 27.23 4.68
C PRO A 197 -6.17 26.55 3.57
N GLU A 198 -5.79 26.73 2.30
CA GLU A 198 -6.51 26.16 1.15
C GLU A 198 -6.27 24.65 1.05
N GLU A 199 -5.01 24.21 1.21
CA GLU A 199 -4.68 22.78 1.19
C GLU A 199 -5.22 22.04 2.42
N ASN A 200 -5.36 22.69 3.57
CA ASN A 200 -5.97 22.10 4.76
C ASN A 200 -7.49 21.87 4.61
N GLU A 201 -8.21 22.80 3.95
CA GLU A 201 -9.61 22.57 3.57
C GLU A 201 -9.73 21.43 2.55
N ALA A 202 -8.83 21.38 1.57
CA ALA A 202 -8.76 20.29 0.60
C ALA A 202 -8.46 18.94 1.27
N LYS A 203 -7.61 18.91 2.29
CA LYS A 203 -7.32 17.71 3.10
C LYS A 203 -8.56 17.18 3.83
N SER A 204 -9.39 18.09 4.36
CA SER A 204 -10.67 17.71 4.97
C SER A 204 -11.62 17.10 3.94
N SER A 205 -11.69 17.70 2.74
CA SER A 205 -12.45 17.14 1.62
C SER A 205 -11.90 15.79 1.14
N PHE A 206 -10.59 15.59 1.18
CA PHE A 206 -9.96 14.31 0.86
C PHE A 206 -10.48 13.20 1.77
N PHE A 207 -10.59 13.43 3.09
CA PHE A 207 -11.15 12.42 4.00
C PHE A 207 -12.62 12.10 3.68
N ASN A 208 -13.42 13.10 3.30
CA ASN A 208 -14.81 12.85 2.86
C ASN A 208 -14.85 11.92 1.64
N TRP A 209 -14.03 12.19 0.62
CA TRP A 209 -13.93 11.34 -0.56
C TRP A 209 -13.30 9.97 -0.28
N TRP A 210 -12.36 9.90 0.66
CA TRP A 210 -11.77 8.67 1.14
C TRP A 210 -12.84 7.75 1.73
N TYR A 211 -13.66 8.26 2.65
CA TYR A 211 -14.77 7.49 3.23
C TYR A 211 -15.79 7.08 2.19
N PHE A 212 -16.13 7.97 1.25
CA PHE A 212 -17.01 7.62 0.13
C PHE A 212 -16.43 6.46 -0.70
N GLY A 213 -15.14 6.50 -1.03
CA GLY A 213 -14.45 5.42 -1.75
C GLY A 213 -14.47 4.11 -0.97
N LEU A 214 -14.23 4.14 0.34
CA LEU A 214 -14.33 2.96 1.20
C LEU A 214 -15.73 2.33 1.13
N CYS A 215 -16.79 3.14 1.15
CA CYS A 215 -18.16 2.63 1.03
C CYS A 215 -18.47 2.02 -0.34
N VAL A 216 -17.90 2.56 -1.42
CA VAL A 216 -18.10 2.05 -2.79
C VAL A 216 -17.32 0.75 -3.04
N GLY A 217 -16.19 0.56 -2.35
CA GLY A 217 -15.37 -0.65 -2.47
C GLY A 217 -15.88 -1.87 -1.68
N CYS A 218 -16.86 -1.68 -0.79
CA CYS A 218 -17.52 -2.73 0.01
C CYS A 218 -18.80 -3.23 -0.68
#